data_AF-A0A969C552-F1
#
_entry.id   AF-A0A969C552-F1
#
_cell.length_a   1.000
_cell.length_b   1.000
_cell.length_c   1.000
_cell.angle_alpha   90.00
_cell.angle_beta   90.00
_cell.angle_gamma   90.00
#
_symmetry.space_group_name_H-M   'P 1'
#
loop_
_entity.id
_entity.type
_entity.pdbx_description
1 polymer ?
#
loop_
_entity_poly.entity_id
_entity_poly.type
_entity_poly.pdbx_seq_one_letter_code
_entity_poly.pdbx_strand_id
1 'polypeptide(L)'
;MENLPKSFDPARASASPETDIVRALYDGLVDLDAKNLQAVPAIAEKWTSSEDHKIWTFELRQNAKWSNGEQITAEDFVRSWRRLTELGNK
;
A
#
# COMPACT_ATOMS: atom_id res chain seq x y z
N MET A 1 -30.42 4.69 1.77
CA MET A 1 -29.67 3.47 1.41
C MET A 1 -28.24 3.71 1.86
N GLU A 2 -27.69 2.85 2.72
CA GLU A 2 -26.30 2.97 3.15
C GLU A 2 -25.36 2.89 1.95
N ASN A 3 -24.38 3.80 1.90
CA ASN A 3 -23.34 3.81 0.88
C ASN A 3 -22.29 2.76 1.28
N LEU A 4 -22.50 1.51 0.86
CA LEU A 4 -21.61 0.39 1.16
C LEU A 4 -20.51 0.25 0.10
N PRO A 5 -19.30 -0.22 0.47
CA PRO A 5 -18.21 -0.39 -0.48
C PRO A 5 -18.55 -1.43 -1.54
N LYS A 6 -18.31 -1.09 -2.80
CA LYS A 6 -18.53 -1.97 -3.96
C LYS A 6 -17.34 -2.89 -4.22
N SER A 7 -16.19 -2.59 -3.64
CA SER A 7 -14.98 -3.39 -3.77
C SER A 7 -14.09 -3.25 -2.55
N PHE A 8 -13.37 -4.32 -2.22
CA PHE A 8 -12.25 -4.33 -1.28
C PHE A 8 -10.90 -4.35 -1.99
N ASP A 9 -10.92 -4.24 -3.32
CA ASP A 9 -9.72 -4.29 -4.15
C ASP A 9 -9.02 -2.92 -4.12
N PRO A 10 -7.79 -2.82 -3.58
CA PRO A 10 -7.07 -1.56 -3.50
C PRO A 10 -6.85 -0.92 -4.88
N ALA A 11 -6.76 -1.70 -5.96
CA ALA A 11 -6.57 -1.16 -7.30
C ALA A 11 -7.84 -0.55 -7.91
N ARG A 12 -9.00 -0.68 -7.25
CA ARG A 12 -10.31 -0.16 -7.69
C ARG A 12 -10.92 0.85 -6.72
N ALA A 13 -10.28 1.10 -5.58
CA ALA A 13 -10.75 2.04 -4.58
C ALA A 13 -10.30 3.47 -4.91
N SER A 14 -11.24 4.36 -5.22
CA SER A 14 -10.95 5.76 -5.59
C SER A 14 -11.56 6.80 -4.64
N ALA A 15 -12.52 6.41 -3.80
CA ALA A 15 -13.18 7.28 -2.83
C ALA A 15 -13.74 6.46 -1.66
N SER A 16 -14.19 7.14 -0.61
CA SER A 16 -14.98 6.50 0.46
C SER A 16 -16.32 6.02 -0.10
N PRO A 17 -16.84 4.87 0.39
CA PRO A 17 -16.33 4.05 1.51
C PRO A 17 -15.20 3.07 1.15
N GLU A 18 -14.89 2.85 -0.13
CA GLU A 18 -13.90 1.85 -0.55
C GLU A 18 -12.50 2.12 -0.01
N THR A 19 -12.06 3.39 0.00
CA THR A 19 -10.73 3.74 0.54
C THR A 19 -10.61 3.49 2.04
N ASP A 20 -11.72 3.61 2.79
CA ASP A 20 -11.72 3.45 4.24
C ASP A 20 -11.55 1.98 4.61
N ILE A 21 -12.28 1.09 3.94
CA ILE A 21 -12.14 -0.36 4.16
C ILE A 21 -10.81 -0.89 3.64
N VAL A 22 -10.29 -0.37 2.50
CA VAL A 22 -8.97 -0.78 1.99
C VAL A 22 -7.86 -0.42 2.98
N ARG A 23 -7.89 0.79 3.57
CA ARG A 23 -6.91 1.18 4.62
C ARG A 23 -7.04 0.36 5.91
N ALA A 24 -8.22 -0.21 6.17
CA ALA A 24 -8.40 -1.11 7.31
C ALA A 24 -7.87 -2.53 7.06
N LEU A 25 -7.72 -2.94 5.80
CA LEU A 25 -7.35 -4.31 5.41
C LEU A 25 -5.90 -4.44 4.91
N TYR A 26 -5.30 -3.36 4.40
CA TYR A 26 -4.01 -3.38 3.73
C TYR A 26 -3.09 -2.26 4.21
N ASP A 27 -1.81 -2.58 4.35
CA ASP A 27 -0.74 -1.61 4.60
C ASP A 27 0.07 -1.34 3.32
N GLY A 28 0.47 -0.08 3.13
CA GLY A 28 1.43 0.33 2.11
C GLY A 28 2.89 0.12 2.54
N LEU A 29 3.82 0.63 1.72
CA LEU A 29 5.23 0.70 2.11
C LEU A 29 5.42 1.63 3.32
N VAL A 30 4.71 2.75 3.33
CA VAL A 30 4.64 3.74 4.41
C VAL A 30 3.19 4.05 4.75
N ASP A 31 2.96 4.58 5.94
CA ASP A 31 1.70 5.18 6.35
C ASP A 31 1.89 6.68 6.64
N LEU A 32 0.82 7.40 6.94
CA LEU A 32 0.84 8.82 7.31
C LEU A 32 0.53 8.99 8.80
N ASP A 33 1.36 9.74 9.51
CA ASP A 33 1.06 10.15 10.88
C ASP A 33 -0.24 10.96 10.93
N ALA A 34 -1.17 10.54 11.79
CA ALA A 34 -2.51 11.13 11.86
C ALA A 34 -2.53 12.61 12.33
N LYS A 35 -1.44 13.12 12.92
CA LYS A 35 -1.36 14.49 13.44
C LYS A 35 -0.74 15.45 12.44
N ASN A 36 0.30 15.01 11.73
CA ASN A 36 1.11 15.90 10.89
C ASN A 36 1.28 15.43 9.44
N LEU A 37 0.71 14.28 9.07
CA LEU A 37 0.75 13.68 7.73
C LEU A 37 2.17 13.38 7.22
N GLN A 38 3.16 13.30 8.11
CA GLN A 38 4.49 12.83 7.74
C GLN A 38 4.46 11.33 7.47
N ALA A 39 5.27 10.88 6.51
CA ALA A 39 5.42 9.46 6.24
C ALA A 39 6.06 8.75 7.44
N VAL A 40 5.45 7.65 7.88
CA VAL A 40 5.91 6.79 8.97
C VAL A 40 6.02 5.33 8.53
N PRO A 41 6.85 4.51 9.20
CA PRO A 41 7.03 3.11 8.82
C PRO A 41 5.73 2.28 8.85
N ALA A 42 5.44 1.61 7.73
CA ALA A 42 4.43 0.55 7.62
C ALA A 42 5.13 -0.76 7.31
N ILE A 43 4.93 -1.37 6.12
CA ILE A 43 5.65 -2.59 5.73
C ILE A 43 7.15 -2.33 5.54
N ALA A 44 7.54 -1.14 5.06
CA ALA A 44 8.93 -0.72 5.10
C ALA A 44 9.29 -0.19 6.50
N GLU A 45 10.39 -0.69 7.07
CA GLU A 45 10.94 -0.16 8.32
C GLU A 45 11.84 1.06 8.11
N LYS A 46 12.39 1.20 6.90
CA LYS A 46 13.26 2.30 6.50
C LYS A 46 13.21 2.49 4.98
N TRP A 47 13.45 3.73 4.55
CA TRP A 47 13.62 4.04 3.14
C TRP A 47 14.62 5.17 2.94
N THR A 48 15.18 5.25 1.75
CA THR A 48 16.07 6.33 1.31
C THR A 48 15.68 6.80 -0.07
N SER A 49 16.07 8.01 -0.43
CA SER A 49 15.95 8.54 -1.79
C SER A 49 17.32 8.89 -2.36
N SER A 50 17.47 8.78 -3.67
CA SER A 50 18.57 9.43 -4.39
C SER A 50 18.53 10.94 -4.21
N GLU A 51 19.65 11.60 -4.49
CA GLU A 51 19.77 13.07 -4.42
C GLU A 51 18.74 13.79 -5.31
N ASP A 52 18.38 13.18 -6.45
CA ASP A 52 17.39 13.74 -7.38
C ASP A 52 15.95 13.24 -7.12
N HIS A 53 15.74 12.47 -6.05
CA HIS A 53 14.47 11.89 -5.63
C HIS A 53 13.75 11.01 -6.67
N LYS A 54 14.48 10.49 -7.67
CA LYS A 54 13.92 9.58 -8.69
C LYS A 54 14.04 8.11 -8.31
N ILE A 55 14.97 7.75 -7.44
CA ILE A 55 15.15 6.38 -6.94
C ILE A 55 14.80 6.38 -5.46
N TRP A 56 13.88 5.50 -5.08
CA TRP A 56 13.51 5.25 -3.69
C TRP A 56 13.78 3.78 -3.37
N THR A 57 14.52 3.54 -2.30
CA THR A 57 14.85 2.19 -1.82
C THR A 57 14.16 1.96 -0.49
N PHE A 58 13.39 0.87 -0.39
CA PHE A 58 12.65 0.51 0.81
C PHE A 58 13.20 -0.79 1.41
N GLU A 59 13.51 -0.76 2.70
CA GLU A 59 13.90 -1.94 3.48
C GLU A 59 12.63 -2.47 4.17
N LEU A 60 12.22 -3.71 3.83
CA LEU A 60 10.99 -4.31 4.36
C LEU A 60 11.25 -5.03 5.70
N ARG A 61 10.26 -5.00 6.59
CA ARG A 61 10.28 -5.77 7.84
C ARG A 61 10.39 -7.27 7.54
N GLN A 62 11.37 -7.94 8.16
CA GLN A 62 11.60 -9.38 7.94
C GLN A 62 10.47 -10.28 8.47
N ASN A 63 9.73 -9.81 9.48
CA ASN A 63 8.64 -10.53 10.09
C ASN A 63 7.25 -10.15 9.54
N ALA A 64 7.19 -9.31 8.51
CA ALA A 64 5.92 -8.95 7.88
C ALA A 64 5.29 -10.19 7.21
N LYS A 65 4.03 -10.44 7.53
CA LYS A 65 3.27 -11.57 7.02
C LYS A 65 1.88 -11.13 6.62
N TRP A 66 1.38 -11.73 5.55
CA TRP A 66 -0.03 -11.71 5.21
C TRP A 66 -0.84 -12.42 6.31
N SER A 67 -2.14 -12.15 6.36
CA SER A 67 -3.04 -12.78 7.34
C SER A 67 -3.13 -14.31 7.21
N ASN A 68 -2.76 -14.87 6.06
CA ASN A 68 -2.64 -16.30 5.82
C ASN A 68 -1.30 -16.91 6.32
N GLY A 69 -0.39 -16.09 6.84
CA GLY A 69 0.91 -16.50 7.37
C GLY A 69 2.08 -16.48 6.37
N GLU A 70 1.82 -16.24 5.09
CA GLU A 70 2.87 -16.09 4.08
C GLU A 70 3.70 -14.83 4.32
N GLN A 71 5.00 -14.90 4.07
CA GLN A 71 5.89 -13.75 4.23
C GLN A 71 5.61 -12.70 3.15
N ILE A 72 5.55 -11.43 3.54
CA ILE A 72 5.46 -10.31 2.60
C ILE A 72 6.84 -10.04 2.02
N THR A 73 6.92 -9.90 0.70
CA THR A 73 8.17 -9.66 -0.04
C THR A 73 8.05 -8.45 -0.97
N ALA A 74 9.19 -7.96 -1.47
CA ALA A 74 9.19 -6.87 -2.46
C ALA A 74 8.40 -7.22 -3.73
N GLU A 75 8.33 -8.50 -4.12
CA GLU A 75 7.59 -8.95 -5.30
C GLU A 75 6.07 -8.75 -5.17
N ASP A 76 5.54 -8.72 -3.93
CA ASP A 76 4.11 -8.43 -3.71
C ASP A 76 3.75 -7.02 -4.14
N PHE A 77 4.61 -6.04 -3.82
CA PHE A 77 4.45 -4.66 -4.25
C PHE A 77 4.62 -4.52 -5.76
N VAL A 78 5.64 -5.18 -6.34
CA VAL A 78 5.87 -5.20 -7.79
C VAL A 78 4.65 -5.74 -8.54
N ARG A 79 4.08 -6.87 -8.11
CA ARG A 79 2.85 -7.43 -8.70
C ARG A 79 1.66 -6.48 -8.56
N SER A 80 1.47 -5.89 -7.37
CA SER A 80 0.35 -4.99 -7.11
C SER A 80 0.38 -3.77 -8.05
N TRP A 81 1.54 -3.14 -8.19
CA TRP A 81 1.70 -1.97 -9.08
C TRP A 81 1.58 -2.34 -10.56
N ARG A 82 2.15 -3.47 -10.99
CA ARG A 82 1.96 -3.97 -12.37
C ARG A 82 0.47 -4.18 -12.67
N ARG A 83 -0.25 -4.86 -11.78
CA ARG A 83 -1.70 -5.09 -11.92
C ARG A 83 -2.48 -3.77 -12.03
N LEU A 84 -2.11 -2.75 -11.26
CA LEU A 84 -2.74 -1.43 -11.35
C LEU A 84 -2.57 -0.82 -12.76
N THR A 85 -1.38 -0.92 -13.35
CA THR A 85 -1.13 -0.39 -14.71
C THR A 85 -1.92 -1.15 -15.79
N GLU A 86 -2.18 -2.44 -15.61
CA GLU A 86 -2.94 -3.25 -16.55
C GLU A 86 -4.44 -2.94 -16.50
N LEU A 87 -4.97 -2.58 -15.34
CA LEU A 87 -6.38 -2.20 -15.16
C LEU A 87 -6.71 -0.87 -15.85
N GLY A 88 -5.77 0.08 -15.88
CA GLY A 88 -5.95 1.38 -16.54
C GLY A 88 -5.95 1.31 -18.07
N ASN A 89 -5.55 0.18 -18.65
CA ASN A 89 -5.51 -0.04 -20.10
C ASN A 89 -6.79 -0.70 -20.66
N LYS A 90 -7.88 -0.74 -19.88
CA LYS A 90 -9.18 -1.28 -20.28
C LYS A 90 -10.29 -0.24 -20.17
#